data_AF-A0AAV3X9Z3-F1
#
_entry.id   AF-A0AAV3X9Z3-F1
#
_cell.length_a   1.000
_cell.length_b   1.000
_cell.length_c   1.000
_cell.angle_alpha   90.00
_cell.angle_beta   90.00
_cell.angle_gamma   90.00
#
_symmetry.space_group_name_H-M   'P 1'
#
loop_
_entity.id
_entity.type
_entity.pdbx_description
1 polymer ?
#
loop_
_entity_poly.entity_id
_entity_poly.type
_entity_poly.pdbx_seq_one_letter_code
_entity_poly.pdbx_strand_id
1 'polypeptide(L)'
;MLSNLVDLASISHSDIEICRQGILSLPKTWLLENLEKIAEPLLKNGTDEEYRRLLELYIQIDRELTERLAKRAQHEDSDIREVGEDFHNYLN
;
A
#
# COMPACT_ATOMS: atom_id res chain seq x y z
N MET A 1 -0.89 -31.29 -6.90
CA MET A 1 0.19 -30.97 -5.92
C MET A 1 1.34 -30.24 -6.61
N LEU A 2 1.85 -30.73 -7.75
CA LEU A 2 2.82 -29.99 -8.58
C LEU A 2 2.20 -28.77 -9.30
N SER A 3 0.91 -28.85 -9.67
CA SER A 3 0.15 -27.77 -10.33
C SER A 3 0.10 -26.47 -9.53
N ASN A 4 -0.18 -26.54 -8.22
CA ASN A 4 -0.27 -25.35 -7.36
C ASN A 4 1.08 -24.65 -7.17
N LEU A 5 2.19 -25.39 -7.30
CA LEU A 5 3.55 -24.83 -7.23
C LEU A 5 3.96 -24.16 -8.54
N VAL A 6 3.43 -24.63 -9.68
CA VAL A 6 3.62 -23.99 -10.99
C VAL A 6 2.76 -22.71 -11.10
N ASP A 7 1.55 -22.71 -10.53
CA ASP A 7 0.72 -21.50 -10.44
C ASP A 7 1.39 -20.43 -9.56
N LEU A 8 1.88 -20.78 -8.37
CA LEU A 8 2.61 -19.84 -7.51
C LEU A 8 3.90 -19.32 -8.17
N ALA A 9 4.60 -20.16 -8.93
CA ALA A 9 5.80 -19.75 -9.68
C ALA A 9 5.49 -18.88 -10.91
N SER A 10 4.23 -18.79 -11.33
CA SER A 10 3.77 -18.04 -12.52
C SER A 10 3.22 -16.65 -12.19
N ILE A 11 3.03 -16.29 -10.92
CA ILE A 11 2.16 -15.16 -10.55
C ILE A 11 2.88 -14.22 -9.58
N SER A 12 3.53 -13.19 -10.12
CA SER A 12 4.14 -12.08 -9.38
C SER A 12 3.14 -11.26 -8.54
N HIS A 13 1.83 -11.38 -8.81
CA HIS A 13 0.77 -10.61 -8.14
C HIS A 13 0.04 -11.36 -7.01
N SER A 14 0.08 -12.70 -6.94
CA SER A 14 -0.64 -13.45 -5.90
C SER A 14 0.00 -13.32 -4.52
N ASP A 15 1.30 -13.04 -4.47
CA ASP A 15 2.00 -12.79 -3.21
C ASP A 15 1.53 -11.50 -2.55
N ILE A 16 1.17 -10.47 -3.33
CA ILE A 16 0.67 -9.19 -2.80
C ILE A 16 -0.67 -9.41 -2.09
N GLU A 17 -1.60 -10.12 -2.72
CA GLU A 17 -2.92 -10.35 -2.12
C GLU A 17 -2.84 -11.22 -0.86
N ILE A 18 -2.00 -12.25 -0.85
CA ILE A 18 -1.76 -13.07 0.35
C ILE A 18 -1.13 -12.22 1.46
N CYS A 19 -0.14 -11.38 1.15
CA CYS A 19 0.45 -10.46 2.11
C CYS A 19 -0.58 -9.46 2.67
N ARG A 20 -1.41 -8.87 1.80
CA ARG A 20 -2.49 -7.95 2.19
C ARG A 20 -3.47 -8.64 3.14
N GLN A 21 -3.92 -9.84 2.83
CA GLN A 21 -4.80 -10.61 3.71
C GLN A 21 -4.17 -10.87 5.08
N GLY A 22 -2.88 -11.22 5.10
CA GLY A 22 -2.13 -11.38 6.35
C GLY A 22 -2.10 -10.09 7.17
N ILE A 23 -1.79 -8.95 6.55
CA ILE A 23 -1.77 -7.64 7.21
C ILE A 23 -3.18 -7.27 7.72
N LEU A 24 -4.21 -7.42 6.88
CA LEU A 24 -5.60 -7.09 7.22
C LEU A 24 -6.19 -8.00 8.31
N SER A 25 -5.59 -9.18 8.55
CA SER A 25 -5.97 -10.06 9.66
C SER A 25 -5.48 -9.58 11.04
N LEU A 26 -4.55 -8.62 11.10
CA LEU A 26 -4.04 -8.06 12.34
C LEU A 26 -5.06 -7.08 12.98
N PRO A 27 -4.97 -6.83 14.30
CA PRO A 27 -5.85 -5.86 14.95
C PRO A 27 -5.73 -4.47 14.32
N LYS A 28 -6.87 -3.86 13.95
CA LYS A 28 -6.89 -2.53 13.31
C LYS A 28 -6.15 -1.47 14.14
N THR A 29 -6.28 -1.48 15.47
CA THR A 29 -5.56 -0.55 16.34
C THR A 29 -4.04 -0.70 16.22
N TRP A 30 -3.54 -1.93 16.18
CA TRP A 30 -2.13 -2.21 15.96
C TRP A 30 -1.66 -1.70 14.59
N LEU A 31 -2.45 -1.92 13.54
CA LEU A 31 -2.14 -1.43 12.20
C LEU A 31 -2.00 0.10 12.17
N LEU A 32 -2.95 0.82 12.78
CA LEU A 32 -2.93 2.28 12.87
C LEU A 32 -1.73 2.82 13.65
N GLU A 33 -1.29 2.11 14.69
CA GLU A 33 -0.14 2.52 15.52
C GLU A 33 1.22 2.25 14.88
N ASN A 34 1.31 1.30 13.93
CA ASN A 34 2.59 0.75 13.48
C ASN A 34 2.87 0.92 11.98
N LEU A 35 1.85 0.95 11.10
CA LEU A 35 2.06 0.88 9.65
C LEU A 35 2.89 2.03 9.09
N GLU A 36 2.60 3.28 9.47
CA GLU A 36 3.34 4.44 8.96
C GLU A 36 4.83 4.36 9.32
N LYS A 37 5.15 3.92 10.54
CA LYS A 37 6.53 3.74 11.00
C LYS A 37 7.25 2.63 10.22
N ILE A 38 6.56 1.54 9.94
CA ILE A 38 7.11 0.39 9.19
C ILE A 38 7.31 0.75 7.72
N ALA A 39 6.39 1.53 7.14
CA ALA A 39 6.44 1.97 5.75
C ALA A 39 7.46 3.09 5.48
N GLU A 40 7.87 3.85 6.51
CA GLU A 40 8.75 5.01 6.35
C GLU A 40 10.06 4.73 5.57
N PRO A 41 10.82 3.64 5.84
CA PRO A 41 12.04 3.36 5.08
C PRO A 41 11.78 3.05 3.61
N LEU A 42 10.63 2.43 3.31
CA LEU A 42 10.20 2.12 1.95
C LEU A 42 9.83 3.40 1.20
N LEU A 43 9.06 4.29 1.84
CA LEU A 43 8.60 5.54 1.23
C LEU A 43 9.72 6.58 1.06
N LYS A 44 10.75 6.56 1.91
CA LYS A 44 11.85 7.53 1.85
C LYS A 44 12.66 7.45 0.55
N ASN A 45 12.82 6.26 -0.01
CA ASN A 45 13.50 6.02 -1.29
C ASN A 45 12.57 5.34 -2.30
N GLY A 46 11.25 5.41 -2.05
CA GLY A 46 10.24 4.74 -2.84
C GLY A 46 9.88 5.51 -4.10
N THR A 47 9.33 4.79 -5.06
CA THR A 47 8.78 5.31 -6.30
C THR A 47 7.26 5.43 -6.21
N ASP A 48 6.63 5.91 -7.28
CA ASP A 48 5.19 5.94 -7.42
C ASP A 48 4.54 4.56 -7.17
N GLU A 49 5.23 3.48 -7.55
CA GLU A 49 4.76 2.11 -7.31
C GLU A 49 4.60 1.80 -5.80
N GLU A 50 5.62 2.08 -4.98
CA GLU A 50 5.54 1.86 -3.53
C GLU A 50 4.44 2.69 -2.89
N TYR A 51 4.31 3.97 -3.28
CA TYR A 51 3.25 4.84 -2.81
C TYR A 51 1.88 4.29 -3.19
N ARG A 52 1.68 3.86 -4.45
CA ARG A 52 0.40 3.32 -4.94
C ARG A 52 0.03 2.03 -4.20
N ARG A 53 0.98 1.11 -4.02
CA ARG A 53 0.71 -0.17 -3.31
C ARG A 53 0.34 0.05 -1.85
N LEU A 54 0.99 0.99 -1.17
CA LEU A 54 0.64 1.32 0.21
C LEU A 54 -0.71 2.05 0.31
N LEU A 55 -1.04 2.94 -0.63
CA LEU A 55 -2.34 3.60 -0.68
C LEU A 55 -3.48 2.61 -0.92
N GLU A 56 -3.31 1.66 -1.85
CA GLU A 56 -4.22 0.53 -2.06
C GLU A 56 -4.41 -0.33 -0.80
N LEU A 57 -3.40 -0.38 0.09
CA LEU A 57 -3.49 -1.11 1.36
C LEU A 57 -4.23 -0.28 2.41
N TYR A 58 -3.82 0.97 2.57
CA TYR A 58 -4.32 1.86 3.61
C TYR A 58 -5.82 2.10 3.45
N ILE A 59 -6.31 2.15 2.20
CA ILE A 59 -7.73 2.37 1.92
C ILE A 59 -8.63 1.22 2.39
N GLN A 60 -8.08 0.01 2.51
CA GLN A 60 -8.78 -1.14 3.06
C GLN A 60 -8.75 -1.16 4.60
N ILE A 61 -7.90 -0.35 5.23
CA ILE A 61 -7.70 -0.30 6.68
C ILE A 61 -8.44 0.89 7.28
N ASP A 62 -8.12 2.09 6.81
CA ASP A 62 -8.60 3.32 7.38
C ASP A 62 -8.46 4.52 6.43
N ARG A 63 -9.54 5.32 6.38
CA ARG A 63 -9.62 6.51 5.54
C ARG A 63 -8.57 7.55 5.93
N GLU A 64 -8.45 7.88 7.22
CA GLU A 64 -7.54 8.94 7.66
C GLU A 64 -6.08 8.57 7.41
N LEU A 65 -5.74 7.30 7.65
CA LEU A 65 -4.42 6.74 7.29
C LEU A 65 -4.12 6.92 5.79
N THR A 66 -5.12 6.69 4.93
CA THR A 66 -4.99 6.86 3.48
C THR A 66 -4.81 8.33 3.12
N GLU A 67 -5.59 9.24 3.72
CA GLU A 67 -5.48 10.68 3.50
C GLU A 67 -4.09 11.21 3.86
N ARG A 68 -3.50 10.73 4.97
CA ARG A 68 -2.14 11.13 5.38
C ARG A 68 -1.09 10.71 4.35
N LEU A 69 -1.17 9.50 3.81
CA LEU A 69 -0.24 9.04 2.79
C LEU A 69 -0.46 9.75 1.45
N ALA A 70 -1.71 9.99 1.04
CA ALA A 70 -2.01 10.73 -0.18
C ALA A 70 -1.48 12.17 -0.10
N LYS A 71 -1.60 12.81 1.07
CA LYS A 71 -1.00 14.13 1.32
C LYS A 71 0.52 14.09 1.29
N ARG A 72 1.15 13.06 1.87
CA ARG A 72 2.61 12.88 1.79
C ARG A 72 3.09 12.74 0.35
N ALA A 73 2.28 12.11 -0.50
CA ALA A 73 2.57 11.96 -1.92
C ALA A 73 2.50 13.27 -2.72
N GLN A 74 2.25 14.44 -2.11
CA GLN A 74 2.48 15.77 -2.71
C GLN A 74 3.98 16.03 -2.90
N HIS A 75 4.61 15.24 -3.77
CA HIS A 75 6.04 15.12 -3.94
C HIS A 75 6.53 15.95 -5.14
N GLU A 76 7.84 16.21 -5.19
CA GLU A 76 8.45 16.93 -6.32
C GLU A 76 8.40 16.10 -7.61
N ASP A 77 8.65 14.79 -7.47
CA ASP A 77 8.43 13.77 -8.49
C ASP A 77 6.97 13.78 -8.96
N SER A 78 6.76 13.90 -10.28
CA SER A 78 5.43 13.95 -10.88
C SER A 78 4.64 12.67 -10.71
N ASP A 79 5.32 11.52 -10.73
CA ASP A 79 4.64 10.23 -10.81
C ASP A 79 4.11 9.88 -9.42
N ILE A 80 4.90 10.16 -8.38
CA ILE A 80 4.45 10.06 -6.98
C ILE A 80 3.30 11.04 -6.72
N ARG A 81 3.38 12.26 -7.25
CA ARG A 81 2.33 13.27 -7.10
C ARG A 81 1.02 12.88 -7.74
N GLU A 82 1.06 12.30 -8.93
CA GLU A 82 -0.12 11.76 -9.62
C GLU A 82 -0.83 10.70 -8.77
N VAL A 83 -0.06 9.77 -8.18
CA VAL A 83 -0.61 8.77 -7.25
C VAL A 83 -1.29 9.43 -6.04
N GLY A 84 -0.67 10.46 -5.46
CA GLY A 84 -1.26 11.19 -4.34
C GLY A 84 -2.59 11.85 -4.70
N GLU A 85 -2.65 12.49 -5.87
CA GLU A 85 -3.83 13.18 -6.38
C GLU A 85 -4.97 12.20 -6.71
N ASP A 86 -4.67 11.06 -7.33
CA ASP A 86 -5.64 9.99 -7.61
C ASP A 86 -6.39 9.56 -6.35
N PHE A 87 -5.66 9.26 -5.28
CA PHE A 87 -6.25 8.80 -4.03
C PHE A 87 -6.92 9.93 -3.26
N HIS A 88 -6.40 11.16 -3.32
CA HIS A 88 -7.08 12.31 -2.74
C HIS A 88 -8.44 12.55 -3.42
N ASN A 89 -8.50 12.47 -4.75
CA ASN A 89 -9.72 12.59 -5.53
C ASN A 89 -10.69 11.43 -5.27
N TYR A 90 -10.19 10.20 -5.13
CA TYR A 90 -11.02 9.04 -4.79
C TYR A 90 -11.71 9.16 -3.42
N LEU A 91 -11.08 9.85 -2.46
CA LEU A 91 -11.61 10.00 -1.11
C LEU A 91 -12.63 11.15 -0.99
N ASN A 92 -12.66 12.10 -1.91
CA ASN A 92 -13.58 13.25 -1.89
C ASN A 92 -14.87 12.97 -2.65
#